data_AF-G0QBT6-F1
#
_entry.id   AF-G0QBT6-F1
#
_cell.length_a   1.000
_cell.length_b   1.000
_cell.length_c   1.000
_cell.angle_alpha   90.00
_cell.angle_beta   90.00
_cell.angle_gamma   90.00
#
_symmetry.space_group_name_H-M   'P 1'
#
loop_
_entity.id
_entity.type
_entity.pdbx_description
1 polymer ?
#
loop_
_entity_poly.entity_id
_entity_poly.type
_entity_poly.pdbx_seq_one_letter_code
_entity_poly.pdbx_strand_id
1 'polypeptide(L)'
;MVVKDGERPRGGTELYIGEGDRDKVDYIKQRISFDDLTASAQSELEYVLKAIVDEEEERFVEFFNNATPVTPRRHAFEFLPGVGTKMRDRLIDERESEEFESYEDINDRLSSMRDVQKLITDRVLNELRGDAKKRLFT
;
A
#
# COMPACT_ATOMS: atom_id res chain seq x y z
N MET A 1 -8.92 7.16 17.31
CA MET A 1 -9.05 6.24 18.48
C MET A 1 -8.83 7.01 19.76
N VAL A 2 -9.24 6.44 20.89
CA VAL A 2 -8.90 6.93 22.24
C VAL A 2 -8.04 5.86 22.91
N VAL A 3 -6.95 6.28 23.56
CA VAL A 3 -6.02 5.40 24.28
C VAL A 3 -6.44 5.29 25.74
N LYS A 4 -6.12 4.18 26.40
CA LYS A 4 -6.40 3.99 27.83
C LYS A 4 -5.61 4.99 28.68
N ASP A 5 -6.12 5.25 29.89
CA ASP A 5 -5.45 6.14 30.84
C ASP A 5 -4.00 5.73 31.12
N GLY A 6 -3.08 6.69 31.04
CA GLY A 6 -1.64 6.48 31.24
C GLY A 6 -0.88 6.03 29.99
N GLU A 7 -1.55 5.56 28.94
CA GLU A 7 -0.91 5.10 27.71
C GLU A 7 -0.50 6.25 26.78
N ARG A 8 0.70 6.14 26.19
CA ARG A 8 1.26 7.11 25.23
C ARG A 8 2.01 6.39 24.10
N PRO A 9 1.30 5.75 23.17
CA PRO A 9 1.95 5.09 22.03
C PRO A 9 2.71 6.12 21.18
N ARG A 10 3.85 5.71 20.63
CA ARG A 10 4.66 6.53 19.72
C ARG A 10 4.20 6.34 18.27
N GLY A 11 4.52 7.28 17.40
CA GLY A 11 4.36 7.11 15.95
C GLY A 11 5.02 5.81 15.47
N GLY A 12 4.36 5.10 14.55
CA GLY A 12 4.81 3.81 14.03
C GLY A 12 4.60 2.61 14.98
N THR A 13 3.96 2.78 16.13
CA THR A 13 3.63 1.64 17.01
C THR A 13 2.42 0.88 16.48
N GLU A 14 2.54 -0.43 16.29
CA GLU A 14 1.40 -1.30 15.99
C GLU A 14 0.49 -1.43 17.22
N LEU A 15 -0.82 -1.29 16.99
CA LEU A 15 -1.85 -1.36 18.04
C LEU A 15 -2.99 -2.27 17.59
N TYR A 16 -3.37 -3.22 18.43
CA TYR A 16 -4.54 -4.05 18.20
C TYR A 16 -5.84 -3.25 18.39
N ILE A 17 -6.70 -3.27 17.36
CA ILE A 17 -7.99 -2.55 17.33
C ILE A 17 -9.20 -3.47 17.08
N GLY A 18 -9.03 -4.79 17.15
CA GLY A 18 -10.09 -5.78 16.91
C GLY A 18 -11.13 -5.87 18.03
N GLU A 19 -12.06 -6.83 17.95
CA GLU A 19 -13.16 -7.00 18.91
C GLU A 19 -12.74 -7.61 20.27
N GLY A 20 -11.53 -8.18 20.36
CA GLY A 20 -10.99 -8.75 21.59
C GLY A 20 -10.44 -7.72 22.59
N ASP A 21 -9.76 -8.22 23.62
CA ASP A 21 -9.06 -7.40 24.60
C ASP A 21 -7.97 -6.55 23.94
N ARG A 22 -8.04 -5.24 24.15
CA ARG A 22 -7.08 -4.27 23.62
C ARG A 22 -6.18 -3.78 24.73
N ASP A 23 -4.87 -3.89 24.59
CA ASP A 23 -3.94 -3.48 25.64
C ASP A 23 -3.92 -1.96 25.85
N LYS A 24 -3.78 -1.20 24.76
CA LYS A 24 -3.53 0.25 24.78
C LYS A 24 -4.68 1.11 24.28
N VAL A 25 -5.60 0.50 23.52
CA VAL A 25 -6.72 1.19 22.88
C VAL A 25 -7.97 1.01 23.73
N ASP A 26 -8.66 2.10 24.04
CA ASP A 26 -9.91 2.10 24.79
C ASP A 26 -11.08 1.87 23.80
N TYR A 27 -11.32 2.84 22.92
CA TYR A 27 -12.33 2.71 21.87
C TYR A 27 -11.98 3.43 20.56
N ILE A 28 -12.67 3.05 19.48
CA ILE A 28 -12.53 3.65 18.17
C ILE A 28 -13.54 4.80 18.05
N LYS A 29 -13.04 6.04 18.08
CA LYS A 29 -13.88 7.24 18.00
C LYS A 29 -14.57 7.40 16.64
N GLN A 30 -13.80 7.36 15.56
CA GLN A 30 -14.29 7.53 14.19
C GLN A 30 -13.21 7.14 13.17
N ARG A 31 -13.63 6.92 11.92
CA ARG A 31 -12.75 6.91 10.75
C ARG A 31 -12.44 8.35 10.35
N ILE A 32 -11.23 8.59 9.89
CA ILE A 32 -10.76 9.91 9.42
C ILE A 32 -10.25 9.82 7.98
N SER A 33 -10.26 10.94 7.28
CA SER A 33 -9.66 11.12 5.95
C SER A 33 -8.23 11.66 6.04
N PHE A 34 -7.51 11.74 4.92
CA PHE A 34 -6.17 12.30 4.88
C PHE A 34 -6.12 13.77 5.37
N ASP A 35 -7.17 14.55 5.06
CA ASP A 35 -7.25 15.97 5.41
C ASP A 35 -7.51 16.20 6.91
N ASP A 36 -8.02 15.19 7.61
CA ASP A 36 -8.22 15.22 9.06
C ASP A 36 -6.94 14.90 9.85
N LEU A 37 -5.88 14.44 9.18
CA LEU A 37 -4.60 14.13 9.81
C LEU A 37 -3.89 15.40 10.26
N THR A 38 -3.20 15.32 11.41
CA THR A 38 -2.29 16.39 11.82
C THR A 38 -1.09 16.46 10.88
N ALA A 39 -0.42 17.62 10.79
CA ALA A 39 0.78 17.76 9.97
C ALA A 39 1.86 16.71 10.32
N SER A 40 2.04 16.42 11.61
CA SER A 40 2.95 15.36 12.06
C SER A 40 2.53 13.98 11.54
N ALA A 41 1.24 13.65 11.61
CA ALA A 41 0.74 12.35 11.14
C ALA A 41 0.87 12.23 9.61
N GLN A 42 0.65 13.30 8.86
CA GLN A 42 0.87 13.31 7.41
C GLN A 42 2.35 13.10 7.05
N SER A 43 3.28 13.71 7.79
CA SER A 43 4.73 13.51 7.58
C SER A 43 5.18 12.10 7.93
N GLU A 44 4.61 11.49 8.98
CA GLU A 44 4.95 10.12 9.38
C GLU A 44 4.30 9.06 8.48
N LEU A 45 3.17 9.37 7.84
CA LEU A 45 2.38 8.41 7.07
C LEU A 45 3.19 7.70 5.99
N GLU A 46 4.03 8.42 5.24
CA GLU A 46 4.85 7.81 4.18
C GLU A 46 5.83 6.78 4.74
N TYR A 47 6.46 7.07 5.87
CA TYR A 47 7.40 6.16 6.53
C TYR A 47 6.70 4.91 7.07
N VAL A 48 5.54 5.09 7.69
CA VAL A 48 4.75 3.96 8.24
C VAL A 48 4.19 3.10 7.12
N LEU A 49 3.67 3.70 6.03
CA LEU A 49 3.20 2.96 4.87
C LEU A 49 4.31 2.15 4.23
N LYS A 50 5.51 2.72 4.10
CA LYS A 50 6.65 1.98 3.57
C LYS A 50 6.97 0.75 4.44
N ALA A 51 7.01 0.92 5.77
CA ALA A 51 7.27 -0.19 6.68
C ALA A 51 6.22 -1.31 6.55
N ILE A 52 4.94 -0.95 6.41
CA ILE A 52 3.85 -1.92 6.18
C ILE A 52 4.01 -2.62 4.83
N VAL A 53 4.37 -1.89 3.77
CA VAL A 53 4.59 -2.46 2.43
C VAL A 53 5.79 -3.42 2.41
N ASP A 54 6.84 -3.10 3.17
CA ASP A 54 8.01 -3.96 3.33
C ASP A 54 7.67 -5.22 4.15
N GLU A 55 6.83 -5.11 5.19
CA GLU A 55 6.42 -6.24 6.03
C GLU A 55 5.41 -7.17 5.34
N GLU A 56 4.49 -6.61 4.56
CA GLU A 56 3.46 -7.36 3.82
C GLU A 56 3.89 -7.69 2.37
N GLU A 57 5.18 -7.97 2.12
CA GLU A 57 5.71 -8.22 0.77
C GLU A 57 4.89 -9.25 -0.01
N GLU A 58 4.59 -10.40 0.61
CA GLU A 58 3.83 -11.50 0.00
C GLU A 58 2.47 -11.03 -0.57
N ARG A 59 1.75 -10.19 0.19
CA ARG A 59 0.44 -9.65 -0.22
C ARG A 59 0.54 -8.83 -1.50
N PHE A 60 1.61 -8.06 -1.66
CA PHE A 60 1.78 -7.19 -2.81
C PHE A 60 2.41 -7.91 -4.00
N VAL A 61 3.30 -8.88 -3.77
CA VAL A 61 3.76 -9.81 -4.81
C VAL A 61 2.57 -10.58 -5.39
N GLU A 62 1.65 -11.05 -4.53
CA GLU A 62 0.41 -11.68 -4.96
C GLU A 62 -0.45 -10.77 -5.83
N PHE A 63 -0.47 -9.45 -5.55
CA PHE A 63 -1.12 -8.48 -6.44
C PHE A 63 -0.49 -8.47 -7.84
N PHE A 64 0.83 -8.55 -7.98
CA PHE A 64 1.47 -8.62 -9.30
C PHE A 64 1.13 -9.93 -10.02
N ASN A 65 1.08 -11.05 -9.30
CA ASN A 65 0.73 -12.35 -9.90
C ASN A 65 -0.76 -12.46 -10.28
N ASN A 66 -1.66 -11.85 -9.52
CA ASN A 66 -3.10 -12.02 -9.70
C ASN A 66 -3.85 -10.80 -10.29
N ALA A 67 -3.15 -9.69 -10.53
CA ALA A 67 -3.78 -8.48 -11.07
C ALA A 67 -4.47 -8.71 -12.41
N THR A 68 -5.68 -8.16 -12.55
CA THR A 68 -6.51 -8.25 -13.76
C THR A 68 -6.95 -6.86 -14.24
N PRO A 69 -7.55 -6.75 -15.44
CA PRO A 69 -8.17 -5.51 -15.90
C PRO A 69 -9.28 -5.00 -14.95
N VAL A 70 -9.07 -3.80 -14.38
CA VAL A 70 -10.07 -3.13 -13.52
C VAL A 70 -11.21 -2.53 -14.37
N THR A 71 -10.91 -2.18 -15.62
CA THR A 71 -11.90 -1.70 -16.59
C THR A 71 -11.61 -2.31 -17.96
N PRO A 72 -12.57 -2.34 -18.90
CA PRO A 72 -12.33 -2.89 -20.25
C PRO A 72 -11.20 -2.21 -21.02
N ARG A 73 -10.75 -1.02 -20.59
CA ARG A 73 -9.72 -0.23 -21.27
C ARG A 73 -8.41 -0.11 -20.49
N ARG A 74 -8.37 -0.48 -19.21
CA ARG A 74 -7.20 -0.25 -18.33
C ARG A 74 -6.95 -1.40 -17.38
N HIS A 75 -5.70 -1.86 -17.37
CA HIS A 75 -5.20 -2.87 -16.44
C HIS A 75 -4.98 -2.31 -15.04
N ALA A 76 -5.03 -3.15 -13.99
CA ALA A 76 -4.69 -2.74 -12.62
C ALA A 76 -3.32 -2.08 -12.52
N PHE A 77 -2.31 -2.61 -13.22
CA PHE A 77 -0.95 -2.06 -13.26
C PHE A 77 -0.90 -0.62 -13.77
N GLU A 78 -1.76 -0.22 -14.70
CA GLU A 78 -1.77 1.15 -15.23
C GLU A 78 -2.34 2.17 -14.24
N PHE A 79 -2.80 1.73 -13.06
CA PHE A 79 -3.15 2.63 -11.96
C PHE A 79 -1.99 2.86 -11.00
N LEU A 80 -0.89 2.10 -11.10
CA LEU A 80 0.33 2.35 -10.36
C LEU A 80 1.02 3.61 -10.89
N PRO A 81 1.49 4.52 -10.03
CA PRO A 81 2.15 5.77 -10.44
C PRO A 81 3.38 5.49 -11.31
N GLY A 82 3.45 6.04 -12.52
CA GLY A 82 4.61 5.85 -13.41
C GLY A 82 4.59 4.54 -14.23
N VAL A 83 3.60 3.67 -14.06
CA VAL A 83 3.41 2.50 -14.92
C VAL A 83 2.48 2.86 -16.08
N GLY A 84 3.09 3.00 -17.27
CA GLY A 84 2.37 3.17 -18.53
C GLY A 84 2.10 1.86 -19.25
N THR A 85 1.44 1.93 -20.40
CA THR A 85 1.07 0.79 -21.25
C THR A 85 2.25 -0.15 -21.56
N LYS A 86 3.42 0.39 -21.91
CA LYS A 86 4.62 -0.42 -22.18
C LYS A 86 5.10 -1.23 -20.97
N MET A 87 5.05 -0.63 -19.79
CA MET A 87 5.47 -1.30 -18.55
C MET A 87 4.43 -2.30 -18.09
N ARG A 88 3.13 -1.98 -18.26
CA ARG A 88 2.04 -2.95 -18.05
C ARG A 88 2.26 -4.20 -18.89
N ASP A 89 2.53 -4.06 -20.19
CA ASP A 89 2.69 -5.20 -21.08
C ASP A 89 3.86 -6.08 -20.64
N ARG A 90 5.00 -5.47 -20.30
CA ARG A 90 6.14 -6.19 -19.73
C ARG A 90 5.80 -6.93 -18.43
N LEU A 91 5.08 -6.30 -17.51
CA LEU A 91 4.64 -6.95 -16.27
C LEU A 91 3.77 -8.19 -16.55
N ILE A 92 2.90 -8.12 -17.57
CA ILE A 92 2.07 -9.25 -17.97
C ILE A 92 2.94 -10.34 -18.60
N ASP A 93 3.84 -9.98 -19.52
CA ASP A 93 4.72 -10.92 -20.21
C ASP A 93 5.64 -11.68 -19.24
N GLU A 94 6.30 -10.98 -18.31
CA GLU A 94 7.18 -11.58 -17.30
C GLU A 94 6.41 -12.53 -16.39
N ARG A 95 5.22 -12.12 -15.94
CA ARG A 95 4.33 -12.94 -15.11
C ARG A 95 3.80 -14.18 -15.83
N GLU A 96 3.49 -14.06 -17.12
CA GLU A 96 3.04 -15.20 -17.93
C GLU A 96 4.16 -16.21 -18.18
N SER A 97 5.42 -15.74 -18.16
CA SER A 97 6.59 -16.62 -18.21
C SER A 97 6.75 -17.38 -16.89
N GLU A 98 6.73 -16.68 -15.76
CA GLU A 98 6.83 -17.26 -14.42
C GLU A 98 6.29 -16.28 -13.37
N GLU A 99 5.62 -16.80 -12.33
CA GLU A 99 5.14 -15.99 -11.22
C GLU A 99 6.30 -15.31 -10.48
N PHE A 100 6.06 -14.08 -10.00
CA PHE A 100 7.03 -13.35 -9.19
C PHE A 100 7.13 -13.93 -7.79
N GLU A 101 8.34 -14.08 -7.27
CA GLU A 101 8.59 -14.64 -5.93
C GLU A 101 8.80 -13.54 -4.86
N SER A 102 9.30 -12.38 -5.25
CA SER A 102 9.68 -11.30 -4.34
C SER A 102 9.69 -9.94 -5.02
N TYR A 103 9.80 -8.86 -4.24
CA TYR A 103 10.07 -7.53 -4.77
C TYR A 103 11.41 -7.45 -5.50
N GLU A 104 12.43 -8.15 -5.00
CA GLU A 104 13.74 -8.23 -5.65
C GLU A 104 13.62 -8.85 -7.04
N ASP A 105 12.90 -9.96 -7.16
CA ASP A 105 12.67 -10.65 -8.44
C ASP A 105 11.93 -9.75 -9.45
N ILE A 106 10.89 -9.03 -9.02
CA ILE A 106 10.19 -8.06 -9.89
C ILE A 106 11.15 -6.94 -10.34
N ASN A 107 11.93 -6.38 -9.42
CA ASN A 107 12.87 -5.29 -9.71
C ASN A 107 13.98 -5.75 -10.68
N ASP A 108 14.47 -6.99 -10.54
CA ASP A 108 15.53 -7.55 -11.38
C ASP A 108 15.03 -7.82 -12.81
N ARG A 109 13.85 -8.45 -12.94
CA ARG A 109 13.22 -8.68 -14.25
C ARG A 109 12.85 -7.37 -14.95
N LEU A 110 12.45 -6.36 -14.17
CA LEU A 110 11.98 -5.07 -14.66
C LEU A 110 12.88 -3.90 -14.26
N SER A 111 14.20 -4.02 -14.47
CA SER A 111 15.20 -2.99 -14.11
C SER A 111 14.91 -1.53 -14.55
N SER A 112 14.09 -1.33 -15.58
CA SER A 112 13.65 0.01 -16.02
C SER A 112 12.48 0.61 -15.23
N MET A 113 11.87 -0.19 -14.35
CA MET A 113 10.78 0.19 -13.45
C MET A 113 11.35 0.88 -12.22
N ARG A 114 10.56 1.78 -11.63
CA ARG A 114 10.88 2.29 -10.29
C ARG A 114 10.77 1.12 -9.30
N ASP A 115 11.57 1.18 -8.24
CA ASP A 115 11.46 0.33 -7.06
C ASP A 115 9.99 0.01 -6.69
N VAL A 116 9.68 -1.28 -6.64
CA VAL A 116 8.31 -1.81 -6.45
C VAL A 116 7.72 -1.33 -5.14
N GLN A 117 8.49 -1.35 -4.05
CA GLN A 117 8.02 -0.90 -2.73
C GLN A 117 7.62 0.58 -2.77
N LYS A 118 8.42 1.42 -3.43
CA LYS A 118 8.08 2.83 -3.62
C LYS A 118 6.83 3.02 -4.48
N LEU A 119 6.65 2.23 -5.53
CA LEU A 119 5.46 2.32 -6.39
C LEU A 119 4.17 1.99 -5.64
N ILE A 120 4.19 0.94 -4.83
CA ILE A 120 3.06 0.54 -3.98
C ILE A 120 2.80 1.62 -2.94
N THR A 121 3.83 2.10 -2.25
CA THR A 121 3.71 3.15 -1.22
C THR A 121 3.09 4.42 -1.79
N ASP A 122 3.60 4.91 -2.93
CA ASP A 122 3.07 6.06 -3.65
C ASP A 122 1.61 5.83 -4.05
N ARG A 123 1.27 4.60 -4.47
CA ARG A 123 -0.09 4.23 -4.86
C ARG A 123 -1.06 4.28 -3.68
N VAL A 124 -0.74 3.63 -2.57
CA VAL A 124 -1.57 3.63 -1.35
C VAL A 124 -1.78 5.07 -0.87
N LEU A 125 -0.72 5.88 -0.86
CA LEU A 125 -0.79 7.28 -0.44
C LEU A 125 -1.75 8.10 -1.33
N ASN A 126 -1.70 7.92 -2.65
CA ASN A 126 -2.63 8.57 -3.58
C ASN A 126 -4.10 8.14 -3.37
N GLU A 127 -4.34 6.88 -3.00
CA GLU A 127 -5.69 6.41 -2.68
C GLU A 127 -6.22 7.00 -1.37
N LEU A 128 -5.35 7.13 -0.35
CA LEU A 128 -5.70 7.74 0.93
C LEU A 128 -5.98 9.25 0.80
N ARG A 129 -5.23 9.96 -0.06
CA ARG A 129 -5.47 11.37 -0.39
C ARG A 129 -6.76 11.62 -1.19
N GLY A 130 -7.34 10.57 -1.77
CA GLY A 130 -8.52 10.69 -2.63
C GLY A 130 -8.20 11.12 -4.07
N ASP A 131 -6.92 11.17 -4.44
CA ASP A 131 -6.47 11.51 -5.80
C ASP A 131 -6.74 10.36 -6.81
N ALA A 132 -6.99 9.15 -6.30
CA ALA A 132 -7.22 7.98 -7.11
C ALA A 132 -8.72 7.75 -7.40
N LYS A 133 -9.10 7.74 -8.68
CA LYS A 133 -10.47 7.42 -9.14
C LYS A 133 -10.93 5.99 -8.85
N LYS A 134 -9.98 5.07 -8.69
CA LYS A 134 -10.17 3.66 -8.36
C LYS A 134 -9.24 3.34 -7.21
N ARG A 135 -9.64 2.40 -6.36
CA ARG A 135 -8.81 1.91 -5.26
C ARG A 135 -8.39 0.47 -5.56
N LEU A 136 -7.11 0.19 -5.36
CA LEU A 136 -6.51 -1.14 -5.51
C LEU A 136 -6.24 -1.75 -4.14
N PHE A 137 -5.86 -0.92 -3.16
CA PHE A 137 -5.33 -1.38 -1.88
C PHE A 137 -6.12 -0.90 -0.66
N THR A 138 -6.91 0.18 -0.79
CA THR A 138 -7.66 0.86 0.30
C THR A 138 -9.15 1.03 0.03
#